data_AF-A0A1V4XN21-F1
#
_entry.id   AF-A0A1V4XN21-F1
#
_cell.length_a   1.000
_cell.length_b   1.000
_cell.length_c   1.000
_cell.angle_alpha   90.00
_cell.angle_beta   90.00
_cell.angle_gamma   90.00
#
_symmetry.space_group_name_H-M   'P 1'
#
loop_
_entity.id
_entity.type
_entity.pdbx_description
1 polymer ?
#
loop_
_entity_poly.entity_id
_entity_poly.type
_entity_poly.pdbx_seq_one_letter_code
_entity_poly.pdbx_strand_id
1 'polypeptide(L)'
;MATKKQKRITELKNRKKKKGTQKLILAIIGLAVVGFLIFFFVTLFNVIYPPIGGRTDQKGSKEKQSVVLYFSDANERFLVSEKRLIPKMGSPVQQAEEIVRALLDGSKTGKVNTFPPEVALKSAKIEANSTIFVSFSKNLVQDHPGGSASEMATVYSLTNSLTANIPEIKAVKILIEGQEVDSLKGHISLKQPFSFNREYLAQDVKGQ
;
A
#
# COMPACT_ATOMS: atom_id res chain seq x y z
N MET A 1 -21.13 7.39 -88.71
CA MET A 1 -20.19 8.48 -88.34
C MET A 1 -20.60 9.07 -87.00
N ALA A 2 -20.00 8.63 -85.88
CA ALA A 2 -20.38 9.10 -84.54
C ALA A 2 -19.76 10.47 -84.23
N THR A 3 -20.62 11.41 -83.85
CA THR A 3 -20.44 12.85 -83.90
C THR A 3 -19.51 13.38 -82.79
N LYS A 4 -18.61 14.31 -83.14
CA LYS A 4 -17.63 15.03 -82.30
C LYS A 4 -18.15 15.52 -80.92
N LYS A 5 -19.47 15.66 -80.76
CA LYS A 5 -20.16 16.00 -79.49
C LYS A 5 -20.06 14.90 -78.43
N GLN A 6 -20.11 13.61 -78.80
CA GLN A 6 -20.10 12.52 -77.82
C GLN A 6 -18.74 12.41 -77.10
N LYS A 7 -17.61 12.49 -77.83
CA LYS A 7 -16.25 12.45 -77.24
C LYS A 7 -16.02 13.52 -76.15
N ARG A 8 -16.45 14.77 -76.39
CA ARG A 8 -16.29 15.87 -75.40
C ARG A 8 -17.11 15.64 -74.13
N ILE A 9 -18.30 15.06 -74.23
CA ILE A 9 -19.14 14.76 -73.06
C ILE A 9 -18.51 13.65 -72.22
N THR A 10 -17.91 12.63 -72.85
CA THR A 10 -17.20 11.55 -72.14
C THR A 10 -15.92 12.03 -71.47
N GLU A 11 -15.14 12.91 -72.11
CA GLU A 11 -13.93 13.51 -71.51
C GLU A 11 -14.25 14.42 -70.32
N LEU A 12 -15.33 15.22 -70.40
CA LEU A 12 -15.78 16.06 -69.29
C LEU A 12 -16.33 15.21 -68.13
N LYS A 13 -17.05 14.12 -68.41
CA LYS A 13 -17.48 13.15 -67.38
C LYS A 13 -16.28 12.48 -66.71
N ASN A 14 -15.27 12.05 -67.47
CA ASN A 14 -14.08 11.38 -66.93
C ASN A 14 -13.21 12.33 -66.08
N ARG A 15 -13.07 13.60 -66.46
CA ARG A 15 -12.38 14.62 -65.64
C ARG A 15 -13.13 14.97 -64.35
N LYS A 16 -14.47 15.04 -64.39
CA LYS A 16 -15.30 15.23 -63.18
C LYS A 16 -15.24 14.02 -62.25
N LYS A 17 -15.28 12.80 -62.79
CA LYS A 17 -15.17 11.54 -62.03
C LYS A 17 -13.82 11.41 -61.33
N LYS A 18 -12.71 11.72 -62.01
CA LYS A 18 -11.33 11.68 -61.46
C LYS A 18 -11.11 12.67 -60.30
N LYS A 19 -11.74 13.85 -60.35
CA LYS A 19 -11.66 14.85 -59.26
C LYS A 19 -12.51 14.45 -58.04
N GLY A 20 -13.66 13.79 -58.25
CA GLY A 20 -14.49 13.26 -57.16
C GLY A 20 -13.84 12.11 -56.40
N THR A 21 -13.19 11.18 -57.11
CA THR A 21 -12.50 10.04 -56.50
C THR A 21 -11.29 10.44 -55.67
N GLN A 22 -10.53 11.47 -56.07
CA GLN A 22 -9.41 11.98 -55.29
C GLN A 22 -9.86 12.60 -53.96
N LYS A 23 -10.96 13.38 -53.96
CA LYS A 23 -11.53 13.91 -52.72
C LYS A 23 -12.06 12.80 -51.81
N LEU A 24 -12.62 11.74 -52.39
CA LEU A 24 -13.09 10.57 -51.64
C LEU A 24 -11.94 9.80 -50.97
N ILE A 25 -10.83 9.58 -51.70
CA ILE A 25 -9.64 8.91 -51.15
C ILE A 25 -9.01 9.74 -50.03
N LEU A 26 -8.87 11.06 -50.22
CA LEU A 26 -8.35 11.96 -49.16
C LEU A 26 -9.24 11.96 -47.91
N ALA A 27 -10.57 11.91 -48.08
CA ALA A 27 -11.50 11.80 -46.96
C ALA A 27 -11.35 10.47 -46.21
N ILE A 28 -11.17 9.35 -46.92
CA ILE A 28 -10.95 8.02 -46.32
C ILE A 28 -9.64 7.97 -45.54
N ILE A 29 -8.55 8.53 -46.10
CA ILE A 29 -7.25 8.61 -45.42
C ILE A 29 -7.35 9.47 -44.16
N GLY A 30 -8.04 10.62 -44.24
CA GLY A 30 -8.28 11.46 -43.06
C GLY A 30 -9.02 10.71 -41.96
N LEU A 31 -10.07 9.95 -42.30
CA LEU A 31 -10.83 9.13 -41.37
C LEU A 31 -9.97 8.02 -40.72
N ALA A 32 -9.12 7.37 -41.52
CA ALA A 32 -8.20 6.35 -41.01
C ALA A 32 -7.15 6.93 -40.05
N VAL A 33 -6.60 8.11 -40.36
CA VAL A 33 -5.65 8.81 -39.48
C VAL A 33 -6.31 9.25 -38.17
N VAL A 34 -7.52 9.80 -38.23
CA VAL A 34 -8.27 10.19 -37.02
C VAL A 34 -8.60 8.95 -36.17
N GLY A 35 -9.05 7.86 -36.79
CA GLY A 35 -9.30 6.60 -36.08
C GLY A 35 -8.03 6.03 -35.44
N PHE A 36 -6.90 6.09 -36.15
CA PHE A 36 -5.60 5.69 -35.60
C PHE A 36 -5.17 6.57 -34.44
N LEU A 37 -5.36 7.89 -34.52
CA LEU A 37 -5.05 8.81 -33.43
C LEU A 37 -5.94 8.55 -32.20
N ILE A 38 -7.23 8.30 -32.38
CA ILE A 38 -8.14 7.95 -31.27
C ILE A 38 -7.71 6.63 -30.64
N PHE A 39 -7.47 5.60 -31.46
CA PHE A 39 -7.01 4.30 -30.96
C PHE A 39 -5.68 4.42 -30.22
N PHE A 40 -4.70 5.08 -30.82
CA PHE A 40 -3.40 5.33 -30.21
C PHE A 40 -3.54 6.08 -28.89
N PHE A 41 -4.35 7.14 -28.85
CA PHE A 41 -4.58 7.92 -27.64
C PHE A 41 -5.26 7.09 -26.55
N VAL A 42 -6.27 6.29 -26.89
CA VAL A 42 -6.94 5.38 -25.94
C VAL A 42 -5.97 4.32 -25.42
N THR A 43 -5.11 3.75 -26.28
CA THR A 43 -4.11 2.77 -25.85
C THR A 43 -3.06 3.40 -24.94
N LEU A 44 -2.56 4.59 -25.30
CA LEU A 44 -1.58 5.34 -24.53
C LEU A 44 -2.16 5.77 -23.17
N PHE A 45 -3.40 6.27 -23.15
CA PHE A 45 -4.11 6.59 -21.91
C PHE A 45 -4.34 5.36 -21.04
N ASN A 46 -4.68 4.20 -21.61
CA ASN A 46 -4.84 2.98 -20.80
C ASN A 46 -3.52 2.52 -20.16
N VAL A 47 -2.38 2.75 -20.82
CA VAL A 47 -1.05 2.37 -20.31
C VAL A 47 -0.55 3.36 -19.25
N ILE A 48 -0.80 4.66 -19.43
CA ILE A 48 -0.33 5.71 -18.52
C ILE A 48 -1.32 5.93 -17.35
N TYR A 49 -2.62 5.83 -17.62
CA TYR A 49 -3.73 6.05 -16.69
C TYR A 49 -4.70 4.86 -16.74
N PRO A 50 -4.34 3.71 -16.13
CA PRO A 50 -5.24 2.56 -16.10
C PRO A 50 -6.59 2.96 -15.49
N PRO A 51 -7.73 2.59 -16.12
CA PRO A 51 -9.05 2.94 -15.60
C PRO A 51 -9.26 2.29 -14.23
N ILE A 52 -9.53 3.11 -13.22
CA ILE A 52 -9.75 2.73 -11.81
C ILE A 52 -10.97 1.79 -11.61
N GLY A 53 -11.73 1.47 -12.66
CA GLY A 53 -13.02 0.79 -12.57
C GLY A 53 -13.30 -0.31 -13.58
N GLY A 54 -12.30 -1.01 -14.11
CA GLY A 54 -12.62 -2.17 -14.95
C GLY A 54 -11.44 -2.86 -15.60
N ARG A 55 -10.90 -3.88 -14.92
CA ARG A 55 -10.38 -5.10 -15.53
C ARG A 55 -10.21 -6.15 -14.43
N THR A 56 -10.86 -7.28 -14.68
CA THR A 56 -10.74 -8.56 -14.00
C THR A 56 -9.29 -9.03 -13.95
N ASP A 57 -8.59 -8.64 -12.88
CA ASP A 57 -7.58 -9.49 -12.27
C ASP A 57 -8.23 -10.17 -11.07
N GLN A 58 -8.93 -11.28 -11.35
CA GLN A 58 -9.24 -12.27 -10.32
C GLN A 58 -7.95 -13.01 -9.94
N LYS A 59 -7.05 -12.28 -9.28
CA LYS A 59 -6.01 -12.81 -8.40
C LYS A 59 -5.94 -11.91 -7.18
N GLY A 60 -7.01 -11.96 -6.39
CA GLY A 60 -7.07 -11.45 -5.02
C GLY A 60 -6.64 -9.99 -4.84
N SER A 61 -7.44 -9.03 -5.31
CA SER A 61 -7.45 -7.72 -4.65
C SER A 61 -7.98 -7.93 -3.23
N LYS A 62 -7.08 -8.30 -2.31
CA LYS A 62 -7.39 -8.33 -0.88
C LYS A 62 -7.97 -6.95 -0.55
N GLU A 63 -9.23 -6.93 -0.13
CA GLU A 63 -9.91 -5.74 0.39
C GLU A 63 -8.92 -5.02 1.31
N LYS A 64 -8.69 -3.71 1.14
CA LYS A 64 -7.75 -2.98 2.01
C LYS A 64 -8.54 -2.38 3.18
N GLN A 65 -7.92 -2.35 4.35
CA GLN A 65 -8.45 -1.67 5.52
C GLN A 65 -7.48 -0.62 6.03
N SER A 66 -8.02 0.45 6.62
CA SER A 66 -7.23 1.49 7.27
C SER A 66 -6.92 1.07 8.71
N VAL A 67 -5.64 0.93 9.03
CA VAL A 67 -5.16 0.66 10.38
C VAL A 67 -4.39 1.85 10.94
N VAL A 68 -4.26 1.90 12.27
CA VAL A 68 -3.47 2.89 13.01
C VAL A 68 -2.18 2.26 13.51
N LEU A 69 -1.05 2.70 13.00
CA LEU A 69 0.28 2.28 13.46
C LEU A 69 0.87 3.36 14.35
N TYR A 70 1.62 2.97 15.38
CA TYR A 70 2.27 3.89 16.29
C TYR A 70 3.78 3.85 16.11
N PHE A 71 4.38 5.00 15.81
CA PHE A 71 5.82 5.18 15.65
C PHE A 71 6.31 6.21 16.67
N SER A 72 7.62 6.33 16.87
CA SER A 72 8.16 7.30 17.81
C SER A 72 8.19 8.72 17.22
N ASP A 73 8.05 9.73 18.07
CA ASP A 73 8.26 11.12 17.69
C ASP A 73 9.77 11.43 17.52
N ALA A 74 10.09 12.63 17.03
CA ALA A 74 11.48 13.02 16.78
C ALA A 74 12.35 13.06 18.05
N ASN A 75 11.74 13.17 19.24
CA ASN A 75 12.44 13.22 20.52
C ASN A 75 12.46 11.87 21.26
N GLU A 76 11.97 10.81 20.63
CA GLU A 76 11.85 9.45 21.20
C GLU A 76 11.10 9.37 22.55
N ARG A 77 10.21 10.34 22.81
CA ARG A 77 9.49 10.46 24.08
C ARG A 77 8.08 9.92 24.00
N PHE A 78 7.43 10.09 22.86
CA PHE A 78 6.04 9.74 22.68
C PHE A 78 5.81 8.98 21.37
N LEU A 79 4.71 8.24 21.34
CA LEU A 79 4.22 7.54 20.18
C LEU A 79 3.21 8.41 19.44
N VAL A 80 3.40 8.53 18.14
CA VAL A 80 2.54 9.29 17.24
C VAL A 80 1.88 8.33 16.25
N SER A 81 0.59 8.52 16.04
CA SER A 81 -0.19 7.65 15.16
C SER A 81 0.08 7.94 13.67
N GLU A 82 0.05 6.89 12.86
CA GLU A 82 0.10 6.92 11.41
C GLU A 82 -0.99 6.01 10.86
N LYS A 83 -1.90 6.56 10.05
CA LYS A 83 -2.90 5.75 9.35
C LYS A 83 -2.26 5.09 8.13
N ARG A 84 -2.48 3.79 7.97
CA ARG A 84 -1.96 3.02 6.82
C ARG A 84 -3.03 2.10 6.25
N LEU A 85 -3.11 2.03 4.93
CA LEU A 85 -3.94 1.05 4.23
C LEU A 85 -3.15 -0.25 4.07
N ILE A 86 -3.61 -1.32 4.71
CA ILE A 86 -3.02 -2.67 4.59
C ILE A 86 -4.07 -3.68 4.10
N PRO A 87 -3.66 -4.82 3.53
CA PRO A 87 -4.60 -5.87 3.17
C PRO A 87 -5.42 -6.34 4.38
N LYS A 88 -6.71 -6.51 4.19
CA LYS A 88 -7.62 -7.15 5.14
C LYS A 88 -7.47 -8.66 5.02
N MET A 89 -7.28 -9.29 6.15
CA MET A 89 -7.08 -10.73 6.26
C MET A 89 -8.32 -11.40 6.85
N GLY A 90 -8.47 -12.71 6.60
CA GLY A 90 -9.63 -13.48 7.04
C GLY A 90 -9.61 -13.89 8.51
N SER A 91 -8.45 -13.79 9.19
CA SER A 91 -8.32 -14.11 10.61
C SER A 91 -7.60 -13.00 11.39
N PRO A 92 -7.91 -12.82 12.68
CA PRO A 92 -7.23 -11.85 13.54
C PRO A 92 -5.71 -12.07 13.61
N VAL A 93 -5.26 -13.33 13.62
CA VAL A 93 -3.83 -13.67 13.63
C VAL A 93 -3.14 -13.19 12.34
N GLN A 94 -3.72 -13.49 11.18
CA GLN A 94 -3.16 -13.02 9.90
C GLN A 94 -3.18 -11.49 9.80
N GLN A 95 -4.23 -10.86 10.33
CA GLN A 95 -4.31 -9.40 10.38
C GLN A 95 -3.21 -8.80 11.27
N ALA A 96 -2.91 -9.43 12.40
CA ALA A 96 -1.83 -9.03 13.28
C ALA A 96 -0.48 -9.13 12.57
N GLU A 97 -0.22 -10.23 11.84
CA GLU A 97 1.01 -10.37 11.06
C GLU A 97 1.20 -9.24 10.05
N GLU A 98 0.15 -8.85 9.32
CA GLU A 98 0.21 -7.74 8.37
C GLU A 98 0.47 -6.39 9.06
N ILE A 99 -0.12 -6.15 10.24
CA ILE A 99 0.17 -4.96 11.06
C ILE A 99 1.63 -4.94 11.49
N VAL A 100 2.16 -6.07 11.96
CA VAL A 100 3.57 -6.17 12.39
C VAL A 100 4.51 -5.97 11.21
N ARG A 101 4.25 -6.59 10.06
CA ARG A 101 5.02 -6.35 8.82
C ARG A 101 5.02 -4.87 8.46
N ALA A 102 3.87 -4.21 8.54
CA ALA A 102 3.79 -2.78 8.29
C ALA A 102 4.58 -1.93 9.30
N LEU A 103 4.65 -2.31 10.58
CA LEU A 103 5.53 -1.64 11.54
C LEU A 103 7.02 -1.82 11.17
N LEU A 104 7.41 -3.04 10.79
CA LEU A 104 8.79 -3.36 10.40
C LEU A 104 9.21 -2.65 9.10
N ASP A 105 8.28 -2.40 8.18
CA ASP A 105 8.50 -1.59 6.97
C ASP A 105 8.77 -0.10 7.27
N GLY A 106 8.66 0.30 8.53
CA GLY A 106 8.91 1.65 9.02
C GLY A 106 7.82 2.66 8.65
N SER A 107 7.95 3.89 9.18
CA SER A 107 7.03 5.00 8.91
C SER A 107 7.07 5.42 7.44
N LYS A 108 5.90 5.73 6.86
CA LYS A 108 5.80 6.36 5.52
C LYS A 108 5.61 7.88 5.60
N THR A 109 5.53 8.43 6.82
CA THR A 109 5.32 9.86 7.07
C THR A 109 6.52 10.51 7.76
N GLY A 110 7.69 9.84 7.78
CA GLY A 110 8.93 10.37 8.34
C GLY A 110 9.00 10.35 9.87
N LYS A 111 8.15 9.56 10.54
CA LYS A 111 8.26 9.31 11.99
C LYS A 111 9.43 8.39 12.29
N VAL A 112 9.91 8.41 13.53
CA VAL A 112 11.06 7.61 13.95
C VAL A 112 10.63 6.15 14.10
N ASN A 113 11.38 5.24 13.44
CA ASN A 113 11.13 3.81 13.52
C ASN A 113 11.49 3.29 14.91
N THR A 114 10.64 2.43 15.44
CA THR A 114 10.78 1.84 16.77
C THR A 114 11.48 0.49 16.73
N PHE A 115 11.50 -0.16 15.57
CA PHE A 115 12.23 -1.41 15.35
C PHE A 115 13.56 -1.14 14.66
N PRO A 116 14.64 -1.86 15.04
CA PRO A 116 15.89 -1.89 14.28
C PRO A 116 15.66 -2.37 12.84
N PRO A 117 16.55 -2.02 11.91
CA PRO A 117 16.51 -2.59 10.56
C PRO A 117 16.69 -4.12 10.62
N GLU A 118 16.20 -4.81 9.59
CA GLU A 118 16.38 -6.27 9.40
C GLU A 118 15.75 -7.19 10.47
N VAL A 119 14.89 -6.65 11.33
CA VAL A 119 14.06 -7.48 12.22
C VAL A 119 12.97 -8.17 11.39
N ALA A 120 12.85 -9.49 11.55
CA ALA A 120 11.83 -10.29 10.88
C ALA A 120 10.79 -10.82 11.88
N LEU A 121 9.51 -10.80 11.47
CA LEU A 121 8.45 -11.52 12.15
C LEU A 121 8.59 -13.02 11.89
N LYS A 122 8.62 -13.83 12.95
CA LYS A 122 8.74 -15.29 12.89
C LYS A 122 7.40 -15.99 13.02
N SER A 123 6.58 -15.57 13.98
CA SER A 123 5.25 -16.13 14.20
C SER A 123 4.38 -15.19 15.02
N ALA A 124 3.07 -15.35 14.88
CA ALA A 124 2.07 -14.71 15.73
C ALA A 124 1.02 -15.75 16.15
N LYS A 125 0.62 -15.74 17.42
CA LYS A 125 -0.42 -16.65 17.94
C LYS A 125 -1.25 -15.94 18.99
N ILE A 126 -2.58 -16.02 18.88
CA ILE A 126 -3.50 -15.50 19.89
C ILE A 126 -3.90 -16.66 20.81
N GLU A 127 -3.82 -16.43 22.12
CA GLU A 127 -4.28 -17.37 23.15
C GLU A 127 -5.69 -17.03 23.65
N ALA A 128 -6.30 -17.98 24.37
CA ALA A 128 -7.67 -17.88 24.86
C ALA A 128 -7.92 -16.68 25.79
N ASN A 129 -6.87 -16.15 26.42
CA ASN A 129 -6.91 -14.96 27.29
C ASN A 129 -6.78 -13.63 26.53
N SER A 130 -6.98 -13.61 25.21
CA SER A 130 -6.80 -12.42 24.35
C SER A 130 -5.38 -11.85 24.34
N THR A 131 -4.38 -12.64 24.74
CA THR A 131 -2.96 -12.27 24.59
C THR A 131 -2.44 -12.79 23.26
N ILE A 132 -1.83 -11.91 22.46
CA ILE A 132 -1.07 -12.32 21.28
C ILE A 132 0.41 -12.47 21.63
N PHE A 133 0.97 -13.62 21.27
CA PHE A 133 2.40 -13.91 21.34
C PHE A 133 2.99 -13.63 19.96
N VAL A 134 3.92 -12.68 19.91
CA VAL A 134 4.57 -12.25 18.67
C VAL A 134 6.05 -12.55 18.78
N SER A 135 6.54 -13.42 17.91
CA SER A 135 7.92 -13.87 17.87
C SER A 135 8.69 -13.15 16.79
N PHE A 136 9.86 -12.61 17.14
CA PHE A 136 10.76 -11.91 16.22
C PHE A 136 12.09 -12.65 16.07
N SER A 137 12.83 -12.29 15.01
CA SER A 137 14.21 -12.74 14.84
C SER A 137 15.13 -12.19 15.94
N LYS A 138 16.24 -12.89 16.19
CA LYS A 138 17.29 -12.44 17.14
C LYS A 138 17.81 -11.02 16.91
N ASN A 139 17.73 -10.51 15.67
CA ASN A 139 18.11 -9.14 15.31
C ASN A 139 17.41 -8.08 16.17
N LEU A 140 16.18 -8.35 16.64
CA LEU A 140 15.47 -7.43 17.52
C LEU A 140 16.24 -7.16 18.82
N VAL A 141 17.02 -8.11 19.31
CA VAL A 141 17.85 -7.98 20.52
C VAL A 141 19.25 -7.51 20.15
N GLN A 142 19.82 -8.05 19.07
CA GLN A 142 21.21 -7.79 18.68
C GLN A 142 21.40 -6.33 18.24
N ASP A 143 20.49 -5.83 17.41
CA ASP A 143 20.62 -4.54 16.72
C ASP A 143 19.81 -3.43 17.40
N HIS A 144 19.17 -3.73 18.55
CA HIS A 144 18.43 -2.72 19.31
C HIS A 144 19.35 -1.61 19.82
N PRO A 145 19.00 -0.32 19.67
CA PRO A 145 19.80 0.78 20.22
C PRO A 145 19.91 0.72 21.75
N GLY A 146 18.93 0.10 22.41
CA GLY A 146 18.86 -0.01 23.87
C GLY A 146 18.29 1.25 24.51
N GLY A 147 18.51 1.42 25.81
CA GLY A 147 17.93 2.51 26.59
C GLY A 147 16.45 2.30 26.93
N SER A 148 16.04 2.75 28.12
CA SER A 148 14.67 2.57 28.60
C SER A 148 13.64 3.22 27.67
N ALA A 149 13.93 4.41 27.12
CA ALA A 149 13.03 5.13 26.23
C ALA A 149 12.81 4.38 24.92
N SER A 150 13.88 3.99 24.22
CA SER A 150 13.76 3.29 22.95
C SER A 150 13.18 1.87 23.13
N GLU A 151 13.51 1.15 24.21
CA GLU A 151 12.86 -0.15 24.51
C GLU A 151 11.35 0.01 24.77
N MET A 152 10.93 1.02 25.53
CA MET A 152 9.50 1.30 25.73
C MET A 152 8.80 1.70 24.43
N ALA A 153 9.47 2.49 23.58
CA ALA A 153 8.95 2.86 22.28
C ALA A 153 8.70 1.63 21.40
N THR A 154 9.63 0.68 21.35
CA THR A 154 9.47 -0.61 20.64
C THR A 154 8.28 -1.41 21.16
N VAL A 155 8.21 -1.61 22.48
CA VAL A 155 7.18 -2.41 23.14
C VAL A 155 5.79 -1.82 22.93
N TYR A 156 5.62 -0.52 23.17
CA TYR A 156 4.32 0.12 23.07
C TYR A 156 3.93 0.48 21.64
N SER A 157 4.88 0.67 20.73
CA SER A 157 4.60 0.77 19.29
C SER A 157 3.90 -0.49 18.79
N LEU A 158 4.46 -1.67 19.13
CA LEU A 158 3.86 -2.95 18.80
C LEU A 158 2.52 -3.14 19.51
N THR A 159 2.51 -2.98 20.83
CA THR A 159 1.34 -3.24 21.68
C THR A 159 0.16 -2.37 21.29
N ASN A 160 0.37 -1.07 21.16
CA ASN A 160 -0.70 -0.14 20.84
C ASN A 160 -1.21 -0.33 19.41
N SER A 161 -0.33 -0.65 18.45
CA SER A 161 -0.75 -0.91 17.07
C SER A 161 -1.59 -2.18 16.96
N LEU A 162 -1.24 -3.25 17.66
CA LEU A 162 -2.02 -4.49 17.62
C LEU A 162 -3.37 -4.34 18.31
N THR A 163 -3.37 -3.83 19.54
CA THR A 163 -4.58 -3.71 20.37
C THR A 163 -5.55 -2.62 19.89
N ALA A 164 -5.07 -1.57 19.20
CA ALA A 164 -5.96 -0.54 18.63
C ALA A 164 -6.71 -1.00 17.38
N ASN A 165 -6.17 -1.97 16.63
CA ASN A 165 -6.75 -2.40 15.36
C ASN A 165 -7.46 -3.75 15.43
N ILE A 166 -7.17 -4.58 16.43
CA ILE A 166 -7.72 -5.94 16.56
C ILE A 166 -8.40 -6.07 17.93
N PRO A 167 -9.74 -5.90 18.00
CA PRO A 167 -10.48 -5.93 19.25
C PRO A 167 -10.31 -7.21 20.09
N GLU A 168 -10.02 -8.34 19.45
CA GLU A 168 -9.77 -9.64 20.07
C GLU A 168 -8.45 -9.70 20.85
N ILE A 169 -7.53 -8.78 20.58
CA ILE A 169 -6.21 -8.69 21.24
C ILE A 169 -6.29 -7.63 22.33
N LYS A 170 -6.03 -8.02 23.57
CA LYS A 170 -6.00 -7.13 24.74
C LYS A 170 -4.59 -6.92 25.30
N ALA A 171 -3.71 -7.89 25.11
CA ALA A 171 -2.32 -7.81 25.53
C ALA A 171 -1.39 -8.44 24.49
N VAL A 172 -0.12 -8.03 24.52
CA VAL A 172 0.93 -8.50 23.62
C VAL A 172 2.11 -9.02 24.43
N LYS A 173 2.54 -10.24 24.13
CA LYS A 173 3.77 -10.85 24.66
C LYS A 173 4.80 -10.94 23.53
N ILE A 174 5.99 -10.44 23.79
CA ILE A 174 7.11 -10.45 22.83
C ILE A 174 7.97 -11.68 23.10
N LEU A 175 8.28 -12.41 22.03
CA LEU A 175 9.19 -13.57 22.04
C LEU A 175 10.33 -13.33 21.05
N ILE A 176 11.48 -13.97 21.31
CA ILE A 176 12.64 -13.95 20.42
C ILE A 176 12.95 -15.39 20.01
N GLU A 177 12.91 -15.67 18.70
CA GLU A 177 13.08 -17.03 18.16
C GLU A 177 12.13 -18.06 18.82
N GLY A 178 10.92 -17.61 19.20
CA GLY A 178 9.90 -18.44 19.85
C GLY A 178 10.10 -18.65 21.35
N GLN A 179 11.13 -18.03 21.95
CA GLN A 179 11.45 -18.15 23.37
C GLN A 179 11.12 -16.86 24.13
N GLU A 180 10.77 -17.01 25.41
CA GLU A 180 10.67 -15.88 26.32
C GLU A 180 12.05 -15.34 26.65
N VAL A 181 12.16 -14.01 26.73
CA VAL A 181 13.38 -13.30 27.12
C VAL A 181 13.06 -12.32 28.22
N ASP A 182 14.06 -12.00 29.04
CA ASP A 182 13.90 -11.09 30.17
C ASP A 182 13.78 -9.62 29.72
N SER A 183 14.51 -9.22 28.67
CA SER A 183 14.55 -7.86 28.13
C SER A 183 15.16 -7.84 26.71
N LEU A 184 15.11 -6.72 25.98
CA LEU A 184 15.86 -6.59 24.71
C LEU A 184 17.31 -6.19 24.97
N LYS A 185 17.55 -5.19 25.83
CA LYS A 185 18.89 -4.67 26.18
C LYS A 185 19.09 -4.45 27.68
N GLY A 186 18.16 -4.89 28.53
CA GLY A 186 18.33 -4.89 29.99
C GLY A 186 17.61 -3.79 30.75
N HIS A 187 16.85 -2.89 30.12
CA HIS A 187 16.17 -1.81 30.84
C HIS A 187 14.70 -2.12 31.14
N ILE A 188 14.04 -2.90 30.29
CA ILE A 188 12.62 -3.23 30.42
C ILE A 188 12.40 -4.73 30.53
N SER A 189 11.62 -5.13 31.54
CA SER A 189 11.21 -6.53 31.72
C SER A 189 10.14 -6.95 30.71
N LEU A 190 10.40 -7.97 29.91
CA LEU A 190 9.46 -8.58 28.96
C LEU A 190 8.75 -9.83 29.52
N LYS A 191 8.88 -10.07 30.84
CA LYS A 191 8.27 -11.24 31.51
C LYS A 191 6.75 -11.22 31.49
N GLN A 192 6.13 -10.04 31.53
CA GLN A 192 4.68 -9.90 31.51
C GLN A 192 4.20 -9.41 30.15
N PRO A 193 2.99 -9.80 29.70
CA PRO A 193 2.35 -9.20 28.55
C PRO A 193 2.06 -7.70 28.77
N PHE A 194 2.09 -6.93 27.69
CA PHE A 194 1.82 -5.50 27.69
C PHE A 194 0.42 -5.22 27.14
N SER A 195 -0.31 -4.34 27.82
CA SER A 195 -1.61 -3.84 27.37
C SER A 195 -1.49 -2.44 26.79
N PHE A 196 -2.51 -2.02 26.04
CA PHE A 196 -2.57 -0.67 25.46
C PHE A 196 -2.29 0.40 26.53
N ASN A 197 -1.35 1.30 26.26
CA ASN A 197 -1.00 2.37 27.17
C ASN A 197 -1.15 3.74 26.49
N ARG A 198 -2.05 4.58 27.05
CA ARG A 198 -2.34 5.94 26.56
C ARG A 198 -1.27 6.96 26.96
N GLU A 199 -0.54 6.74 28.04
CA GLU A 199 0.42 7.71 28.59
C GLU A 199 1.64 7.90 27.68
N TYR A 200 1.94 6.89 26.87
CA TYR A 200 3.00 6.95 25.86
C TYR A 200 2.56 7.59 24.55
N LEU A 201 1.28 7.92 24.37
CA LEU A 201 0.85 8.61 23.16
C LEU A 201 1.18 10.10 23.29
N ALA A 202 1.62 10.70 22.18
CA ALA A 202 1.70 12.15 22.12
C ALA A 202 0.30 12.70 22.38
N GLN A 203 0.17 13.57 23.38
CA GLN A 203 -1.07 14.32 23.54
C GLN A 203 -1.26 15.11 22.26
N ASP A 204 -2.44 15.01 21.63
CA ASP A 204 -2.80 15.92 20.56
C ASP A 204 -2.63 17.34 21.12
N VAL A 205 -1.52 17.99 20.78
CA VAL A 205 -1.43 19.43 20.82
C VAL A 205 -2.40 19.87 19.75
N LYS A 206 -3.69 19.92 20.11
CA LYS A 206 -4.68 20.68 19.36
C LYS A 206 -4.06 22.05 19.22
N GLY A 207 -3.67 22.39 17.98
CA GLY A 207 -3.17 23.71 17.67
C GLY A 207 -4.09 24.75 18.29
N GLN A 208 -3.51 25.56 19.16
CA GLN A 208 -3.99 26.92 19.39
C GLN A 208 -3.36 27.80 18.33
#